data_AF-A0AAJ0BWH0-F1
#
_entry.id   AF-A0AAJ0BWH0-F1
#
_cell.length_a   1.000
_cell.length_b   1.000
_cell.length_c   1.000
_cell.angle_alpha   90.00
_cell.angle_beta   90.00
_cell.angle_gamma   90.00
#
_symmetry.space_group_name_H-M   'P 1'
#
loop_
_entity.id
_entity.type
_entity.pdbx_description
1 polymer ?
#
loop_
_entity_poly.entity_id
_entity_poly.type
_entity_poly.pdbx_seq_one_letter_code
_entity_poly.pdbx_strand_id
1 'polypeptide(L)'
;MRPPASFRPVGTTFTPTGSFVCRSCRLGRRPFSSATTAPPGPAIAASPPPPPSSGIARLSSRRLISVSGPDAAKYLQGVITASITDPAGEARRSGFYAAFLSAPGRVLHDVFVYPDTLGVASSGGSGDAKLGESFLIEVDADEAERLQKHIRRYKLRAKFAVRLLDPGEWSVWQAWDDGDPSTGGLASMADATSPAGQQQQQQHGIILRDPRLPALGYRLLAARDGPPPQVDLAQAPESAYQIRRYLHGVPEGQDEVLREQALPLEANMDAAGAIDFRKGCYVGQELTIRTKHRGVVRKRVLPCVLYAPEQAMPAELAYHPGIELASEPRPAGAENLPSGLSIGRVGKKGRSAGKWLKGVGNVGLALCRLEIMTDVVLPGETASATYNPEDEFVIQERLDADQVGQAFKIKAFVPLWLRQGLNQTPHP
;
A
#
# COMPACT_ATOMS: atom_id res chain seq x y z
N MET A 1 -37.04 -62.18 45.37
CA MET A 1 -37.34 -63.55 44.87
C MET A 1 -36.79 -63.69 43.46
N ARG A 2 -36.51 -64.91 42.99
CA ARG A 2 -35.89 -65.20 41.67
C ARG A 2 -36.94 -65.29 40.52
N PRO A 3 -36.52 -65.20 39.23
CA PRO A 3 -37.38 -65.14 38.05
C PRO A 3 -37.62 -66.53 37.40
N PRO A 4 -38.40 -66.61 36.30
CA PRO A 4 -37.82 -66.54 34.94
C PRO A 4 -38.65 -65.56 34.05
N ALA A 5 -38.59 -65.48 32.71
CA ALA A 5 -37.97 -66.30 31.67
C ALA A 5 -37.63 -65.49 30.38
N SER A 6 -37.10 -66.19 29.36
CA SER A 6 -36.97 -65.79 27.95
C SER A 6 -37.83 -66.70 27.06
N PHE A 7 -38.11 -66.33 25.80
CA PHE A 7 -37.92 -67.18 24.58
C PHE A 7 -38.26 -66.41 23.27
N ARG A 8 -37.84 -66.94 22.11
CA ARG A 8 -37.92 -66.33 20.76
C ARG A 8 -39.07 -66.95 19.87
N PRO A 9 -39.06 -66.98 18.51
CA PRO A 9 -39.98 -66.16 17.69
C PRO A 9 -40.78 -66.91 16.59
N VAL A 10 -41.83 -66.30 16.03
CA VAL A 10 -42.51 -66.65 14.74
C VAL A 10 -43.06 -65.32 14.15
N GLY A 11 -42.84 -64.91 12.88
CA GLY A 11 -43.49 -65.36 11.64
C GLY A 11 -44.97 -64.90 11.55
N THR A 12 -45.52 -64.30 10.49
CA THR A 12 -45.02 -64.00 9.13
C THR A 12 -45.92 -62.93 8.46
N THR A 13 -45.39 -62.07 7.58
CA THR A 13 -46.07 -61.29 6.50
C THR A 13 -47.47 -60.64 6.71
N PHE A 14 -47.57 -59.32 6.52
CA PHE A 14 -48.62 -58.73 5.66
C PHE A 14 -48.14 -57.41 4.98
N THR A 15 -48.79 -57.03 3.88
CA THR A 15 -48.33 -56.05 2.87
C THR A 15 -48.47 -54.57 3.27
N PRO A 16 -47.49 -53.70 2.93
CA PRO A 16 -47.64 -52.25 3.11
C PRO A 16 -48.44 -51.60 1.97
N THR A 17 -49.47 -50.82 2.33
CA THR A 17 -50.22 -49.96 1.40
C THR A 17 -49.38 -48.76 0.94
N GLY A 18 -49.54 -48.39 -0.33
CA GLY A 18 -48.63 -47.52 -1.08
C GLY A 18 -48.30 -46.14 -0.50
N SER A 19 -47.05 -45.73 -0.74
CA SER A 19 -46.57 -44.37 -0.53
C SER A 19 -47.02 -43.43 -1.66
N PHE A 20 -47.58 -42.27 -1.29
CA PHE A 20 -47.88 -41.20 -2.24
C PHE A 20 -46.59 -40.46 -2.64
N VAL A 21 -46.08 -40.72 -3.84
CA VAL A 21 -44.96 -39.98 -4.43
C VAL A 21 -45.51 -38.79 -5.23
N CYS A 22 -45.00 -37.59 -4.96
CA CYS A 22 -45.39 -36.36 -5.67
C CYS A 22 -45.21 -36.48 -7.19
N ARG A 23 -46.21 -36.00 -7.95
CA ARG A 23 -46.26 -36.12 -9.42
C ARG A 23 -45.07 -35.48 -10.12
N SER A 24 -44.47 -34.44 -9.54
CA SER A 24 -43.27 -33.76 -10.05
C SER A 24 -42.00 -34.62 -10.01
N CYS A 25 -41.90 -35.58 -9.10
CA CYS A 25 -40.73 -36.45 -8.98
C CYS A 25 -40.66 -37.55 -10.07
N ARG A 26 -41.74 -37.77 -10.84
CA ARG A 26 -41.79 -38.83 -11.87
C ARG A 26 -41.31 -38.41 -13.27
N LEU A 27 -41.08 -37.12 -13.55
CA LEU A 27 -40.81 -36.61 -14.90
C LEU A 27 -39.40 -36.05 -15.11
N GLY A 28 -38.51 -36.15 -14.13
CA GLY A 28 -37.15 -35.61 -14.16
C GLY A 28 -36.04 -36.57 -14.60
N ARG A 29 -36.23 -37.39 -15.65
CA ARG A 29 -35.12 -38.21 -16.20
C ARG A 29 -34.16 -37.36 -17.04
N ARG A 30 -33.06 -36.90 -16.43
CA ARG A 30 -31.82 -36.57 -17.17
C ARG A 30 -30.82 -37.73 -17.01
N PRO A 31 -30.08 -38.13 -18.06
CA PRO A 31 -29.06 -39.17 -17.94
C PRO A 31 -27.90 -38.66 -17.07
N PHE A 32 -27.47 -39.47 -16.10
CA PHE A 32 -26.24 -39.21 -15.36
C PHE A 32 -25.05 -39.49 -16.28
N SER A 33 -24.41 -38.44 -16.78
CA SER A 33 -23.08 -38.54 -17.37
C SER A 33 -22.06 -38.53 -16.24
N SER A 34 -21.34 -39.63 -16.03
CA SER A 34 -20.26 -39.74 -15.06
C SER A 34 -18.99 -39.05 -15.56
N ALA A 35 -19.02 -37.72 -15.62
CA ALA A 35 -17.83 -36.89 -15.74
C ALA A 35 -17.50 -36.35 -14.35
N THR A 36 -16.41 -36.83 -13.75
CA THR A 36 -15.87 -36.29 -12.51
C THR A 36 -15.23 -34.94 -12.79
N THR A 37 -16.04 -33.90 -12.94
CA THR A 37 -15.54 -32.53 -12.95
C THR A 37 -15.05 -32.22 -11.55
N ALA A 38 -13.74 -32.33 -11.33
CA ALA A 38 -13.11 -31.71 -10.17
C ALA A 38 -13.55 -30.23 -10.15
N PRO A 39 -13.86 -29.65 -8.98
CA PRO A 39 -14.07 -28.21 -8.91
C PRO A 39 -12.83 -27.53 -9.50
N PRO A 40 -13.00 -26.46 -10.31
CA PRO A 40 -11.84 -25.72 -10.77
C PRO A 40 -11.06 -25.27 -9.53
N GLY A 41 -9.79 -25.65 -9.45
CA GLY A 41 -8.88 -25.12 -8.44
C GLY A 41 -8.88 -23.59 -8.52
N PRO A 42 -8.50 -22.89 -7.44
CA PRO A 42 -8.55 -21.44 -7.41
C PRO A 42 -7.89 -20.87 -8.66
N ALA A 43 -8.66 -20.13 -9.44
CA ALA A 43 -8.17 -19.50 -10.65
C ALA A 43 -7.13 -18.48 -10.23
N ILE A 44 -5.85 -18.83 -10.37
CA ILE A 44 -4.74 -17.89 -10.26
C ILE A 44 -5.08 -16.74 -11.20
N ALA A 45 -5.38 -15.58 -10.64
CA ALA A 45 -5.78 -14.42 -11.41
C ALA A 45 -4.63 -14.08 -12.36
N ALA A 46 -4.94 -13.90 -13.64
CA ALA A 46 -3.97 -13.36 -14.57
C ALA A 46 -3.57 -11.96 -14.08
N SER A 47 -2.27 -11.70 -14.02
CA SER A 47 -1.74 -10.43 -13.57
C SER A 47 -2.25 -9.26 -14.43
N PRO A 48 -2.32 -8.04 -13.89
CA PRO A 48 -2.90 -6.90 -14.59
C PRO A 48 -2.18 -6.55 -15.90
N PRO A 49 -2.85 -5.87 -16.85
CA PRO A 49 -2.17 -5.28 -17.99
C PRO A 49 -1.24 -4.13 -17.56
N PRO A 50 -0.29 -3.71 -18.42
CA PRO A 50 0.51 -2.52 -18.19
C PRO A 50 -0.35 -1.27 -17.94
N PRO A 51 0.07 -0.37 -17.05
CA PRO A 51 -0.68 0.85 -16.75
C PRO A 51 -0.68 1.81 -17.96
N PRO A 52 -1.78 2.53 -18.21
CA PRO A 52 -1.80 3.58 -19.22
C PRO A 52 -0.94 4.78 -18.79
N SER A 53 -0.47 5.55 -19.79
CA SER A 53 0.31 6.77 -19.59
C SER A 53 -0.47 7.89 -18.89
N SER A 54 -1.79 7.89 -19.02
CA SER A 54 -2.68 8.79 -18.29
C SER A 54 -3.94 8.04 -17.82
N GLY A 55 -4.55 8.50 -16.73
CA GLY A 55 -5.76 7.88 -16.19
C GLY A 55 -6.08 8.30 -14.77
N ILE A 56 -7.25 7.90 -14.30
CA ILE A 56 -7.72 8.11 -12.93
C ILE A 56 -8.21 6.79 -12.31
N ALA A 57 -7.67 6.41 -11.17
CA ALA A 57 -8.02 5.19 -10.45
C ALA A 57 -8.64 5.50 -9.09
N ARG A 58 -9.76 4.83 -8.77
CA ARG A 58 -10.33 4.83 -7.43
C ARG A 58 -9.48 3.92 -6.53
N LEU A 59 -9.14 4.39 -5.34
CA LEU A 59 -8.31 3.66 -4.39
C LEU A 59 -9.20 3.04 -3.31
N SER A 60 -9.58 1.78 -3.52
CA SER A 60 -10.37 1.00 -2.57
C SER A 60 -9.53 0.52 -1.38
N SER A 61 -8.21 0.42 -1.54
CA SER A 61 -7.25 0.14 -0.47
C SER A 61 -7.07 1.29 0.54
N ARG A 62 -7.74 2.44 0.36
CA ARG A 62 -7.56 3.64 1.21
C ARG A 62 -8.88 4.09 1.82
N ARG A 63 -8.85 4.48 3.10
CA ARG A 63 -10.00 4.94 3.89
C ARG A 63 -9.66 6.24 4.63
N LEU A 64 -10.70 7.00 4.96
CA LEU A 64 -10.59 8.32 5.58
C LEU A 64 -11.09 8.30 7.03
N ILE A 65 -10.32 8.90 7.94
CA ILE A 65 -10.68 9.18 9.33
C ILE A 65 -10.75 10.69 9.51
N SER A 66 -11.94 11.19 9.85
CA SER A 66 -12.14 12.58 10.26
C SER A 66 -11.69 12.78 11.71
N VAL A 67 -10.88 13.81 11.94
CA VAL A 67 -10.44 14.30 13.26
C VAL A 67 -10.72 15.80 13.33
N SER A 68 -11.65 16.23 14.19
CA SER A 68 -12.16 17.61 14.20
C SER A 68 -12.44 18.16 15.58
N GLY A 69 -11.95 19.35 15.87
CA GLY A 69 -12.18 20.12 17.10
C GLY A 69 -10.93 20.90 17.54
N PRO A 70 -11.06 21.82 18.51
CA PRO A 70 -10.03 22.80 18.84
C PRO A 70 -8.67 22.22 19.28
N ASP A 71 -8.63 21.01 19.83
CA ASP A 71 -7.36 20.37 20.21
C ASP A 71 -6.78 19.45 19.11
N ALA A 72 -7.43 19.30 17.95
CA ALA A 72 -7.05 18.35 16.90
C ALA A 72 -5.63 18.61 16.35
N ALA A 73 -5.33 19.84 15.94
CA ALA A 73 -4.00 20.19 15.42
C ALA A 73 -2.89 19.99 16.46
N LYS A 74 -3.14 20.39 17.72
CA LYS A 74 -2.19 20.21 18.83
C LYS A 74 -1.91 18.73 19.09
N TYR A 75 -2.94 17.89 19.06
CA TYR A 75 -2.79 16.44 19.17
C TYR A 75 -1.97 15.87 18.00
N LEU A 76 -2.37 16.14 16.76
CA LEU A 76 -1.70 15.64 15.56
C LEU A 76 -0.23 16.06 15.51
N GLN A 77 0.07 17.33 15.85
CA GLN A 77 1.43 17.85 15.89
C GLN A 77 2.36 17.04 16.80
N GLY A 78 1.85 16.43 17.88
CA GLY A 78 2.63 15.58 18.79
C GLY A 78 2.74 14.10 18.40
N VAL A 79 2.00 13.61 17.41
CA VAL A 79 1.92 12.16 17.09
C VAL A 79 2.26 11.78 15.65
N ILE A 80 2.34 12.75 14.73
CA ILE A 80 2.75 12.52 13.33
C ILE A 80 4.13 13.12 13.02
N THR A 81 4.82 12.57 12.03
CA THR A 81 6.19 12.96 11.64
C THR A 81 6.30 14.31 10.91
N ALA A 82 5.26 14.79 10.23
CA ALA A 82 5.24 16.07 9.53
C ALA A 82 4.63 17.19 10.39
N SER A 83 4.89 18.47 10.09
CA SER A 83 4.24 19.58 10.79
C SER A 83 2.82 19.81 10.28
N ILE A 84 1.88 20.06 11.19
CA ILE A 84 0.50 20.47 10.88
C ILE A 84 0.43 21.91 10.31
N THR A 85 1.48 22.70 10.54
CA THR A 85 1.66 24.05 9.99
C THR A 85 2.55 24.05 8.76
N ASP A 86 2.45 25.11 7.96
CA ASP A 86 3.42 25.41 6.91
C ASP A 86 4.75 25.97 7.50
N PRO A 87 5.76 26.29 6.66
CA PRO A 87 7.03 26.87 7.14
C PRO A 87 6.95 28.28 7.73
N ALA A 88 5.86 29.03 7.51
CA ALA A 88 5.61 30.32 8.15
C ALA A 88 4.99 30.17 9.55
N GLY A 89 4.52 28.96 9.90
CA GLY A 89 3.82 28.67 11.15
C GLY A 89 2.30 28.71 11.02
N GLU A 90 1.78 28.96 9.81
CA GLU A 90 0.36 29.10 9.55
C GLU A 90 -0.33 27.74 9.30
N ALA A 91 -1.65 27.72 9.44
CA ALA A 91 -2.44 26.51 9.19
C ALA A 91 -2.38 26.11 7.70
N ARG A 92 -1.96 24.86 7.42
CA ARG A 92 -1.87 24.36 6.04
C ARG A 92 -3.21 24.40 5.32
N ARG A 93 -3.16 24.71 4.02
CA ARG A 93 -4.29 24.66 3.08
C ARG A 93 -4.24 23.45 2.14
N SER A 94 -3.04 22.95 1.84
CA SER A 94 -2.84 21.72 1.07
C SER A 94 -2.59 20.53 1.99
N GLY A 95 -2.92 19.34 1.50
CA GLY A 95 -2.62 18.09 2.19
C GLY A 95 -1.13 17.78 2.22
N PHE A 96 -0.73 16.78 3.00
CA PHE A 96 0.67 16.36 3.12
C PHE A 96 0.78 14.89 3.53
N TYR A 97 1.91 14.27 3.17
CA TYR A 97 2.25 12.91 3.59
C TYR A 97 2.90 12.94 4.99
N ALA A 98 2.64 11.93 5.81
CA ALA A 98 3.19 11.77 7.15
C ALA A 98 3.14 10.30 7.59
N ALA A 99 3.65 10.01 8.78
CA ALA A 99 3.49 8.72 9.43
C ALA A 99 3.16 8.87 10.92
N PHE A 100 2.40 7.90 11.45
CA PHE A 100 2.33 7.63 12.89
C PHE A 100 3.45 6.66 13.26
N LEU A 101 4.18 6.95 14.34
CA LEU A 101 5.26 6.07 14.83
C LEU A 101 4.92 5.45 16.19
N SER A 102 5.53 4.29 16.45
CA SER A 102 5.64 3.72 17.79
C SER A 102 6.69 4.49 18.61
N ALA A 103 6.64 4.39 19.94
CA ALA A 103 7.64 5.03 20.81
C ALA A 103 9.12 4.66 20.48
N PRO A 104 9.46 3.43 20.03
CA PRO A 104 10.80 3.12 19.51
C PRO A 104 11.15 3.70 18.13
N GLY A 105 10.26 4.46 17.48
CA GLY A 105 10.49 5.07 16.15
C GLY A 105 10.28 4.14 14.95
N ARG A 106 9.46 3.09 15.08
CA ARG A 106 9.00 2.24 13.96
C ARG A 106 7.68 2.77 13.40
N VAL A 107 7.48 2.68 12.08
CA VAL A 107 6.22 3.09 11.44
C VAL A 107 5.06 2.24 11.97
N LEU A 108 3.97 2.88 12.35
CA LEU A 108 2.68 2.24 12.59
C LEU A 108 1.82 2.27 11.33
N HIS A 109 1.68 3.47 10.74
CA HIS A 109 0.87 3.74 9.55
C HIS A 109 1.52 4.86 8.74
N ASP A 110 1.61 4.69 7.42
CA ASP A 110 1.76 5.80 6.47
C ASP A 110 0.39 6.46 6.23
N VAL A 111 0.35 7.79 6.19
CA VAL A 111 -0.90 8.55 6.05
C VAL A 111 -0.74 9.77 5.18
N PHE A 112 -1.82 10.16 4.50
CA PHE A 112 -1.97 11.54 4.05
C PHE A 112 -2.90 12.29 5.01
N VAL A 113 -2.55 13.52 5.33
CA VAL A 113 -3.36 14.40 6.18
C VAL A 113 -3.79 15.60 5.35
N TYR A 114 -5.10 15.81 5.29
CA TYR A 114 -5.74 16.89 4.55
C TYR A 114 -6.39 17.84 5.56
N PRO A 115 -6.14 19.16 5.48
CA PRO A 115 -7.02 20.14 6.10
C PRO A 115 -8.44 19.95 5.55
N ASP A 116 -9.44 19.85 6.42
CA ASP A 116 -10.83 19.72 6.01
C ASP A 116 -11.36 21.09 5.59
N THR A 117 -11.18 21.44 4.32
CA THR A 117 -11.63 22.71 3.72
C THR A 117 -13.11 22.71 3.33
N LEU A 118 -13.79 21.56 3.44
CA LEU A 118 -15.16 21.35 2.92
C LEU A 118 -16.18 20.95 4.00
N GLY A 119 -15.76 20.79 5.26
CA GLY A 119 -16.65 20.43 6.37
C GLY A 119 -17.09 18.97 6.35
N VAL A 120 -16.25 18.07 5.85
CA VAL A 120 -16.49 16.61 5.84
C VAL A 120 -16.68 16.04 7.25
N ALA A 121 -15.99 16.63 8.23
CA ALA A 121 -16.15 16.32 9.64
C ALA A 121 -17.53 16.73 10.20
N SER A 122 -18.18 17.72 9.59
CA SER A 122 -19.38 18.42 10.07
C SER A 122 -20.71 17.77 9.63
N SER A 123 -20.72 16.50 9.17
CA SER A 123 -21.95 15.77 8.83
C SER A 123 -22.82 15.53 10.07
N GLY A 124 -23.65 16.52 10.38
CA GLY A 124 -24.44 16.63 11.61
C GLY A 124 -24.72 18.08 12.05
N GLY A 125 -24.06 19.10 11.49
CA GLY A 125 -24.35 20.50 11.84
C GLY A 125 -23.65 21.54 10.97
N SER A 126 -24.31 22.68 10.77
CA SER A 126 -23.84 23.83 9.99
C SER A 126 -22.74 24.63 10.70
N GLY A 127 -21.61 23.99 10.97
CA GLY A 127 -20.40 24.63 11.50
C GLY A 127 -19.36 24.77 10.40
N ASP A 128 -18.97 26.02 10.10
CA ASP A 128 -17.85 26.32 9.21
C ASP A 128 -16.60 25.56 9.66
N ALA A 129 -15.98 24.84 8.72
CA ALA A 129 -14.76 24.10 8.99
C ALA A 129 -13.60 25.09 9.22
N LYS A 130 -13.37 25.44 10.49
CA LYS A 130 -12.29 26.36 10.84
C LYS A 130 -10.94 25.76 10.48
N LEU A 131 -10.24 26.44 9.57
CA LEU A 131 -8.93 26.01 9.08
C LEU A 131 -7.97 25.79 10.26
N GLY A 132 -7.33 24.62 10.29
CA GLY A 132 -6.46 24.21 11.38
C GLY A 132 -7.15 23.50 12.56
N GLU A 133 -8.47 23.33 12.57
CA GLU A 133 -9.19 22.57 13.61
C GLU A 133 -9.82 21.25 13.11
N SER A 134 -9.94 21.06 11.79
CA SER A 134 -10.51 19.84 11.20
C SER A 134 -9.60 19.25 10.13
N PHE A 135 -9.45 17.92 10.15
CA PHE A 135 -8.56 17.17 9.27
C PHE A 135 -9.17 15.84 8.84
N LEU A 136 -8.89 15.44 7.61
CA LEU A 136 -9.07 14.07 7.14
C LEU A 136 -7.72 13.36 7.12
N ILE A 137 -7.66 12.16 7.69
CA ILE A 137 -6.49 11.30 7.67
C ILE A 137 -6.81 10.11 6.77
N GLU A 138 -6.13 10.05 5.64
CA GLU A 138 -6.19 8.92 4.73
C GLU A 138 -5.14 7.88 5.11
N VAL A 139 -5.58 6.63 5.23
CA VAL A 139 -4.80 5.48 5.69
C VAL A 139 -5.19 4.24 4.90
N ASP A 140 -4.32 3.24 4.90
CA ASP A 140 -4.63 1.87 4.50
C ASP A 140 -5.97 1.37 5.08
N ALA A 141 -6.83 0.82 4.22
CA ALA A 141 -8.18 0.40 4.54
C ALA A 141 -8.23 -0.67 5.64
N ASP A 142 -7.28 -1.61 5.65
CA ASP A 142 -7.25 -2.72 6.59
C ASP A 142 -6.74 -2.29 7.98
N GLU A 143 -6.04 -1.15 8.05
CA GLU A 143 -5.58 -0.55 9.29
C GLU A 143 -6.44 0.62 9.80
N ALA A 144 -7.43 1.08 9.02
CA ALA A 144 -8.23 2.25 9.34
C ALA A 144 -8.94 2.15 10.71
N GLU A 145 -9.47 0.99 11.05
CA GLU A 145 -10.03 0.74 12.38
C GLU A 145 -8.97 0.77 13.49
N ARG A 146 -7.77 0.23 13.24
CA ARG A 146 -6.70 0.18 14.24
C ARG A 146 -6.18 1.59 14.52
N LEU A 147 -5.97 2.40 13.48
CA LEU A 147 -5.57 3.79 13.63
C LEU A 147 -6.67 4.61 14.33
N GLN A 148 -7.95 4.42 13.99
CA GLN A 148 -9.05 5.08 14.71
C GLN A 148 -9.06 4.74 16.21
N LYS A 149 -8.88 3.45 16.56
CA LYS A 149 -8.78 2.98 17.95
C LYS A 149 -7.53 3.51 18.65
N HIS A 150 -6.41 3.62 17.94
CA HIS A 150 -5.16 4.24 18.44
C HIS A 150 -5.38 5.73 18.79
N ILE A 151 -5.91 6.52 17.85
CA ILE A 151 -6.19 7.96 18.06
C ILE A 151 -7.13 8.15 19.26
N ARG A 152 -8.23 7.37 19.33
CA ARG A 152 -9.17 7.41 20.45
C ARG A 152 -8.53 7.07 21.80
N ARG A 153 -7.58 6.12 21.85
CA ARG A 153 -6.83 5.75 23.07
C ARG A 153 -5.96 6.90 23.58
N TYR A 154 -5.26 7.61 22.68
CA TYR A 154 -4.31 8.66 23.04
C TYR A 154 -4.89 10.08 23.06
N LYS A 155 -6.19 10.24 22.78
CA LYS A 155 -6.91 11.52 22.84
C LYS A 155 -6.88 12.20 24.22
N LEU A 156 -6.78 11.45 25.32
CA LEU A 156 -6.52 11.96 26.70
C LEU A 156 -7.13 13.35 27.04
N ARG A 157 -8.47 13.44 27.15
CA ARG A 157 -9.26 14.66 27.42
C ARG A 157 -9.22 15.77 26.36
N ALA A 158 -8.40 15.68 25.31
CA ALA A 158 -8.39 16.64 24.21
C ALA A 158 -9.77 16.74 23.53
N LYS A 159 -10.17 17.96 23.19
CA LYS A 159 -11.46 18.32 22.62
C LYS A 159 -11.43 18.19 21.09
N PHE A 160 -11.62 16.96 20.61
CA PHE A 160 -11.89 16.67 19.19
C PHE A 160 -12.72 15.39 19.00
N ALA A 161 -13.56 15.33 17.98
CA ALA A 161 -14.25 14.13 17.52
C ALA A 161 -13.34 13.27 16.63
N VAL A 162 -13.59 11.95 16.57
CA VAL A 162 -12.87 11.00 15.71
C VAL A 162 -13.89 10.06 15.08
N ARG A 163 -14.05 10.13 13.75
CA ARG A 163 -15.01 9.36 12.96
C ARG A 163 -14.29 8.67 11.81
N LEU A 164 -14.46 7.36 11.67
CA LEU A 164 -14.07 6.65 10.45
C LEU A 164 -15.20 6.90 9.45
N LEU A 165 -14.89 7.40 8.26
CA LEU A 165 -15.92 7.68 7.24
C LEU A 165 -16.47 6.36 6.69
N ASP A 166 -17.77 6.32 6.41
CA ASP A 166 -18.39 5.10 5.91
C ASP A 166 -17.92 4.80 4.47
N PRO A 167 -17.84 3.51 4.06
CA PRO A 167 -17.40 3.16 2.71
C PRO A 167 -18.26 3.85 1.64
N GLY A 168 -17.63 4.73 0.86
CA GLY A 168 -18.30 5.47 -0.19
C GLY A 168 -18.94 6.79 0.22
N GLU A 169 -18.98 7.18 1.50
CA GLU A 169 -19.33 8.56 1.93
C GLU A 169 -18.40 9.58 1.27
N TRP A 170 -17.10 9.26 1.30
CA TRP A 170 -16.05 9.89 0.53
C TRP A 170 -15.20 8.79 -0.14
N SER A 171 -14.57 9.16 -1.25
CA SER A 171 -13.77 8.27 -2.08
C SER A 171 -12.42 8.91 -2.39
N VAL A 172 -11.36 8.09 -2.29
CA VAL A 172 -9.99 8.47 -2.61
C VAL A 172 -9.69 8.05 -4.05
N TRP A 173 -9.06 8.93 -4.82
CA TRP A 173 -8.63 8.66 -6.19
C TRP A 173 -7.20 9.15 -6.42
N GLN A 174 -6.48 8.49 -7.33
CA GLN A 174 -5.26 9.02 -7.94
C GLN A 174 -5.52 9.33 -9.40
N ALA A 175 -5.15 10.52 -9.86
CA ALA A 175 -5.09 10.89 -11.27
C ALA A 175 -3.63 11.13 -11.70
N TRP A 176 -3.24 10.64 -12.88
CA TRP A 176 -1.90 10.82 -13.46
C TRP A 176 -1.97 11.10 -14.96
N ASP A 177 -0.93 11.74 -15.47
CA ASP A 177 -0.68 11.97 -16.89
C ASP A 177 0.84 12.10 -17.10
N ASP A 178 1.41 11.25 -17.94
CA ASP A 178 2.82 11.29 -18.35
C ASP A 178 3.08 12.28 -19.50
N GLY A 179 2.02 12.89 -20.04
CA GLY A 179 2.10 13.94 -21.06
C GLY A 179 2.65 15.27 -20.54
N ASP A 180 2.66 16.29 -21.40
CA ASP A 180 3.11 17.63 -21.04
C ASP A 180 2.18 18.24 -19.97
N PRO A 181 2.70 18.63 -18.78
CA PRO A 181 1.89 19.19 -17.69
C PRO A 181 1.13 20.47 -18.03
N SER A 182 1.44 21.14 -19.15
CA SER A 182 0.77 22.34 -19.64
C SER A 182 -0.38 22.08 -20.62
N THR A 183 -0.49 20.86 -21.16
CA THR A 183 -1.53 20.49 -22.16
C THR A 183 -2.25 19.16 -21.91
N GLY A 184 -1.76 18.32 -20.99
CA GLY A 184 -2.40 17.06 -20.60
C GLY A 184 -3.71 17.24 -19.81
N GLY A 185 -4.39 16.12 -19.52
CA GLY A 185 -5.68 16.09 -18.81
C GLY A 185 -5.62 16.61 -17.36
N LEU A 186 -4.40 16.85 -16.84
CA LEU A 186 -4.12 17.46 -15.54
C LEU A 186 -3.73 18.94 -15.60
N ALA A 187 -3.60 19.56 -16.78
CA ALA A 187 -3.06 20.91 -16.92
C ALA A 187 -3.90 22.00 -16.23
N SER A 188 -5.20 21.76 -16.03
CA SER A 188 -6.08 22.65 -15.28
C SER A 188 -5.91 22.52 -13.75
N MET A 189 -5.35 21.42 -13.23
CA MET A 189 -5.36 21.10 -11.80
C MET A 189 -4.32 21.90 -11.01
N ALA A 190 -4.81 22.82 -10.16
CA ALA A 190 -3.99 23.69 -9.34
C ALA A 190 -3.88 23.24 -7.88
N ASP A 191 -2.75 23.51 -7.24
CA ASP A 191 -2.55 23.26 -5.81
C ASP A 191 -3.41 24.22 -4.96
N ALA A 192 -3.88 23.72 -3.82
CA ALA A 192 -4.71 24.39 -2.81
C ALA A 192 -4.09 25.68 -2.23
N THR A 193 -2.78 25.84 -2.41
CA THR A 193 -2.03 27.05 -2.05
C THR A 193 -2.38 28.24 -2.95
N SER A 194 -2.84 28.00 -4.18
CA SER A 194 -3.24 29.03 -5.15
C SER A 194 -4.72 29.42 -5.06
N PRO A 195 -5.13 30.65 -5.43
CA PRO A 195 -6.54 31.04 -5.48
C PRO A 195 -7.38 30.17 -6.44
N ALA A 196 -6.80 29.76 -7.57
CA ALA A 196 -7.44 28.85 -8.52
C ALA A 196 -7.70 27.47 -7.91
N GLY A 197 -6.71 26.88 -7.23
CA GLY A 197 -6.86 25.61 -6.53
C GLY A 197 -7.88 25.67 -5.39
N GLN A 198 -8.00 26.81 -4.69
CA GLN A 198 -9.03 27.02 -3.66
C GLN A 198 -10.44 27.02 -4.25
N GLN A 199 -10.65 27.65 -5.41
CA GLN A 199 -11.93 27.59 -6.13
C GLN A 199 -12.23 26.18 -6.65
N GLN A 200 -11.21 25.48 -7.19
CA GLN A 200 -11.36 24.11 -7.66
C GLN A 200 -11.72 23.13 -6.54
N GLN A 201 -11.17 23.30 -5.33
CA GLN A 201 -11.51 22.44 -4.21
C GLN A 201 -13.00 22.50 -3.82
N GLN A 202 -13.60 23.70 -3.91
CA GLN A 202 -15.03 23.88 -3.63
C GLN A 202 -15.94 23.23 -4.69
N GLN A 203 -15.42 22.99 -5.90
CA GLN A 203 -16.18 22.40 -7.01
C GLN A 203 -15.96 20.89 -7.17
N HIS A 204 -14.73 20.41 -6.93
CA HIS A 204 -14.30 19.05 -7.31
C HIS A 204 -13.88 18.16 -6.11
N GLY A 205 -13.94 18.69 -4.89
CA GLY A 205 -13.43 18.01 -3.69
C GLY A 205 -11.98 18.34 -3.38
N ILE A 206 -11.37 17.71 -2.38
CA ILE A 206 -10.01 18.07 -1.93
C ILE A 206 -8.98 17.55 -2.93
N ILE A 207 -8.21 18.48 -3.52
CA ILE A 207 -7.12 18.22 -4.46
C ILE A 207 -5.77 18.36 -3.75
N LEU A 208 -4.88 17.38 -3.94
CA LEU A 208 -3.49 17.38 -3.47
C LEU A 208 -2.58 16.87 -4.58
N ARG A 209 -1.61 17.66 -5.03
CA ARG A 209 -0.51 17.14 -5.86
C ARG A 209 0.33 16.17 -5.02
N ASP A 210 0.65 14.97 -5.51
CA ASP A 210 1.27 13.92 -4.68
C ASP A 210 2.62 14.41 -4.10
N PRO A 211 2.71 14.62 -2.78
CA PRO A 211 3.89 15.22 -2.16
C PRO A 211 5.10 14.28 -2.11
N ARG A 212 4.90 12.98 -2.37
CA ARG A 212 5.99 11.98 -2.33
C ARG A 212 6.82 12.01 -3.61
N LEU A 213 6.15 12.11 -4.74
CA LEU A 213 6.76 12.20 -6.06
C LEU A 213 5.78 12.86 -7.06
N PRO A 214 6.10 14.05 -7.60
CA PRO A 214 5.28 14.73 -8.60
C PRO A 214 4.82 13.91 -9.81
N ALA A 215 5.61 12.91 -10.24
CA ALA A 215 5.28 12.02 -11.36
C ALA A 215 4.11 11.04 -11.08
N LEU A 216 3.68 10.92 -9.81
CA LEU A 216 2.45 10.20 -9.47
C LEU A 216 1.18 11.02 -9.74
N GLY A 217 1.30 12.32 -10.07
CA GLY A 217 0.18 13.19 -10.36
C GLY A 217 -0.51 13.73 -9.10
N TYR A 218 -1.82 13.51 -8.97
CA TYR A 218 -2.66 14.12 -7.95
C TYR A 218 -3.54 13.11 -7.21
N ARG A 219 -3.65 13.30 -5.90
CA ARG A 219 -4.67 12.75 -5.01
C ARG A 219 -5.93 13.61 -5.05
N LEU A 220 -7.08 12.96 -5.11
CA LEU A 220 -8.39 13.59 -5.14
C LEU A 220 -9.31 12.90 -4.12
N LEU A 221 -9.98 13.69 -3.27
CA LEU A 221 -11.04 13.22 -2.38
C LEU A 221 -12.39 13.72 -2.90
N ALA A 222 -13.31 12.81 -3.24
CA ALA A 222 -14.63 13.15 -3.78
C ALA A 222 -15.77 12.56 -2.93
N ALA A 223 -16.81 13.36 -2.70
CA ALA A 223 -18.00 12.99 -1.95
C ALA A 223 -18.91 12.03 -2.74
N ARG A 224 -19.68 11.21 -2.02
CA ARG A 224 -20.60 10.20 -2.58
C ARG A 224 -21.55 10.73 -3.65
N ASP A 225 -22.22 11.85 -3.32
CA ASP A 225 -23.34 12.40 -4.08
C ASP A 225 -22.89 13.52 -5.04
N GLY A 226 -21.57 13.75 -5.13
CA GLY A 226 -20.96 14.54 -6.20
C GLY A 226 -20.73 13.68 -7.45
N PRO A 227 -20.49 14.32 -8.62
CA PRO A 227 -19.94 13.59 -9.76
C PRO A 227 -18.57 12.96 -9.37
N PRO A 228 -18.14 11.86 -10.02
CA PRO A 228 -16.73 11.48 -9.97
C PRO A 228 -15.87 12.67 -10.41
N PRO A 229 -14.62 12.79 -9.93
CA PRO A 229 -13.78 13.95 -10.22
C PRO A 229 -13.80 14.27 -11.72
N GLN A 230 -14.27 15.47 -12.08
CA GLN A 230 -14.42 15.90 -13.47
C GLN A 230 -13.06 16.28 -14.06
N VAL A 231 -12.23 15.26 -14.26
CA VAL A 231 -10.92 15.32 -14.90
C VAL A 231 -11.04 14.60 -16.23
N ASP A 232 -10.47 15.16 -17.30
CA ASP A 232 -10.51 14.58 -18.65
C ASP A 232 -9.50 13.43 -18.79
N LEU A 233 -9.78 12.34 -18.05
CA LEU A 233 -8.94 11.16 -17.94
C LEU A 233 -9.79 9.89 -17.92
N ALA A 234 -9.34 8.85 -18.62
CA ALA A 234 -9.99 7.55 -18.60
C ALA A 234 -9.87 6.88 -17.22
N GLN A 235 -10.94 6.19 -16.79
CA GLN A 235 -10.86 5.39 -15.56
C GLN A 235 -9.93 4.19 -15.75
N ALA A 236 -9.07 3.97 -14.76
CA ALA A 236 -8.11 2.88 -14.71
C ALA A 236 -8.30 2.04 -13.43
N PRO A 237 -7.95 0.75 -13.43
CA PRO A 237 -8.00 -0.07 -12.23
C PRO A 237 -6.93 0.37 -11.21
N GLU A 238 -7.20 0.14 -9.92
CA GLU A 238 -6.26 0.45 -8.82
C GLU A 238 -4.89 -0.24 -8.99
N SER A 239 -4.86 -1.42 -9.64
CA SER A 239 -3.63 -2.12 -9.99
C SER A 239 -2.73 -1.34 -10.95
N ALA A 240 -3.28 -0.51 -11.84
CA ALA A 240 -2.48 0.34 -12.71
C ALA A 240 -1.70 1.38 -11.89
N TYR A 241 -2.36 1.99 -10.89
CA TYR A 241 -1.69 2.88 -9.94
C TYR A 241 -0.62 2.15 -9.11
N GLN A 242 -0.91 0.94 -8.62
CA GLN A 242 0.05 0.11 -7.90
C GLN A 242 1.31 -0.19 -8.73
N ILE A 243 1.15 -0.59 -10.00
CA ILE A 243 2.29 -0.83 -10.91
C ILE A 243 3.11 0.46 -11.11
N ARG A 244 2.45 1.60 -11.33
CA ARG A 244 3.15 2.91 -11.45
C ARG A 244 3.95 3.25 -10.19
N ARG A 245 3.40 3.02 -9.00
CA ARG A 245 4.14 3.19 -7.74
C ARG A 245 5.38 2.28 -7.68
N TYR A 246 5.28 1.03 -8.12
CA TYR A 246 6.42 0.11 -8.17
C TYR A 246 7.47 0.52 -9.20
N LEU A 247 7.08 1.00 -10.38
CA LEU A 247 8.02 1.54 -11.38
C LEU A 247 8.72 2.83 -10.89
N HIS A 248 8.09 3.59 -9.99
CA HIS A 248 8.71 4.77 -9.36
C HIS A 248 9.43 4.48 -8.03
N GLY A 249 9.29 3.29 -7.44
CA GLY A 249 9.89 2.95 -6.14
C GLY A 249 9.22 3.59 -4.92
N VAL A 250 7.92 3.90 -5.00
CA VAL A 250 7.18 4.62 -3.94
C VAL A 250 6.30 3.65 -3.14
N PRO A 251 6.64 3.34 -1.88
CA PRO A 251 5.83 2.48 -1.03
C PRO A 251 4.55 3.18 -0.52
N GLU A 252 3.49 2.40 -0.30
CA GLU A 252 2.22 2.84 0.27
C GLU A 252 1.50 1.66 0.95
N GLY A 253 0.92 1.87 2.13
CA GLY A 253 0.16 0.84 2.85
C GLY A 253 1.02 -0.23 3.52
N GLN A 254 0.37 -1.12 4.28
CA GLN A 254 1.07 -1.98 5.23
C GLN A 254 1.77 -3.20 4.65
N ASP A 255 1.38 -3.64 3.44
CA ASP A 255 2.10 -4.68 2.69
C ASP A 255 3.52 -4.24 2.28
N GLU A 256 3.75 -2.93 2.23
CA GLU A 256 4.97 -2.31 1.72
C GLU A 256 5.72 -1.55 2.83
N VAL A 257 4.98 -0.92 3.76
CA VAL A 257 5.50 -0.21 4.93
C VAL A 257 5.18 -1.01 6.20
N LEU A 258 5.81 -2.19 6.34
CA LEU A 258 5.52 -3.19 7.37
C LEU A 258 5.39 -2.59 8.79
N ARG A 259 4.19 -2.73 9.38
CA ARG A 259 3.82 -2.19 10.69
C ARG A 259 4.78 -2.66 11.79
N GLU A 260 5.23 -1.74 12.64
CA GLU A 260 6.17 -1.93 13.76
C GLU A 260 7.56 -2.48 13.38
N GLN A 261 7.82 -2.73 12.09
CA GLN A 261 9.10 -3.23 11.58
C GLN A 261 9.84 -2.15 10.77
N ALA A 262 9.13 -1.47 9.86
CA ALA A 262 9.69 -0.44 9.00
C ALA A 262 10.23 0.75 9.80
N LEU A 263 11.34 1.32 9.32
CA LEU A 263 11.88 2.60 9.79
C LEU A 263 11.54 3.68 8.76
N PRO A 264 11.16 4.91 9.18
CA PRO A 264 10.77 5.97 8.25
C PRO A 264 11.82 6.25 7.16
N LEU A 265 13.09 6.33 7.57
CA LEU A 265 14.23 6.56 6.68
C LEU A 265 14.52 5.39 5.74
N GLU A 266 14.23 4.15 6.16
CA GLU A 266 14.36 2.99 5.28
C GLU A 266 13.18 2.91 4.29
N ALA A 267 12.01 3.42 4.65
CA ALA A 267 10.83 3.55 3.80
C ALA A 267 10.81 4.83 2.93
N ASN A 268 11.95 5.53 2.81
CA ASN A 268 12.12 6.77 2.04
C ASN A 268 11.23 7.95 2.45
N MET A 269 10.66 7.94 3.67
CA MET A 269 9.78 9.00 4.16
C MET A 269 10.48 10.35 4.34
N ASP A 270 11.82 10.37 4.45
CA ASP A 270 12.62 11.60 4.42
C ASP A 270 12.68 12.23 3.03
N ALA A 271 12.92 11.43 2.00
CA ALA A 271 12.97 11.89 0.61
C ALA A 271 11.57 12.20 0.05
N ALA A 272 10.53 11.52 0.55
CA ALA A 272 9.13 11.75 0.20
C ALA A 272 8.44 12.86 1.03
N GLY A 273 9.20 13.70 1.74
CA GLY A 273 8.68 14.87 2.47
C GLY A 273 7.79 14.57 3.68
N ALA A 274 7.74 13.32 4.16
CA ALA A 274 6.85 12.90 5.25
C ALA A 274 7.37 13.23 6.66
N ILE A 275 8.61 13.70 6.78
CA ILE A 275 9.27 13.98 8.07
C ILE A 275 9.72 15.43 8.08
N ASP A 276 9.22 16.22 9.02
CA ASP A 276 9.77 17.53 9.32
C ASP A 276 10.85 17.38 10.40
N PHE A 277 12.09 17.73 10.07
CA PHE A 277 13.21 17.70 11.02
C PHE A 277 13.33 18.98 11.86
N ARG A 278 12.48 20.00 11.61
CA ARG A 278 12.50 21.31 12.28
C ARG A 278 11.30 21.54 13.20
N LYS A 279 10.29 20.67 13.17
CA LYS A 279 9.13 20.74 14.08
C LYS A 279 9.51 20.37 15.53
N GLY A 280 8.64 20.74 16.47
CA GLY A 280 8.72 20.31 17.86
C GLY A 280 8.43 18.81 18.07
N CYS A 281 8.58 18.37 19.32
CA CYS A 281 8.61 16.95 19.68
C CYS A 281 7.39 16.15 19.20
N TYR A 282 7.63 14.98 18.61
CA TYR A 282 6.61 13.98 18.28
C TYR A 282 7.00 12.57 18.71
N VAL A 283 6.02 11.67 18.87
CA VAL A 283 6.23 10.27 19.29
C VAL A 283 7.19 9.54 18.35
N GLY A 284 8.24 8.92 18.91
CA GLY A 284 9.19 8.08 18.17
C GLY A 284 10.26 8.83 17.39
N GLN A 285 10.38 10.15 17.59
CA GLN A 285 11.35 10.98 16.88
C GLN A 285 12.83 10.62 17.16
N GLU A 286 13.14 10.08 18.35
CA GLU A 286 14.50 9.97 18.86
C GLU A 286 15.38 9.10 17.95
N LEU A 287 14.83 7.99 17.45
CA LEU A 287 15.53 7.11 16.52
C LEU A 287 15.68 7.75 15.13
N THR A 288 14.65 8.45 14.66
CA THR A 288 14.61 9.12 13.35
C THR A 288 15.65 10.25 13.29
N ILE A 289 15.63 11.16 14.27
CA ILE A 289 16.55 12.30 14.39
C ILE A 289 18.00 11.79 14.58
N ARG A 290 18.22 10.81 15.48
CA ARG A 290 19.56 10.24 15.69
C ARG A 290 20.13 9.64 14.41
N THR A 291 19.31 8.90 13.65
CA THR A 291 19.75 8.29 12.38
C THR A 291 20.01 9.36 11.31
N LYS A 292 19.23 10.44 11.25
CA LYS A 292 19.46 11.55 10.30
C LYS A 292 20.77 12.31 10.53
N HIS A 293 21.14 12.58 11.79
CA HIS A 293 22.31 13.42 12.11
C HIS A 293 23.60 12.65 12.43
N ARG A 294 23.51 11.38 12.85
CA ARG A 294 24.67 10.58 13.29
C ARG A 294 24.71 9.16 12.70
N GLY A 295 23.70 8.78 11.94
CA GLY A 295 23.57 7.45 11.35
C GLY A 295 23.80 7.45 9.84
N VAL A 296 23.94 6.25 9.29
CA VAL A 296 23.96 6.00 7.85
C VAL A 296 22.78 5.08 7.52
N VAL A 297 21.93 5.51 6.60
CA VAL A 297 20.75 4.75 6.15
C VAL A 297 21.20 3.71 5.12
N ARG A 298 21.66 2.55 5.60
CA ARG A 298 22.22 1.47 4.76
C ARG A 298 21.18 0.68 3.97
N LYS A 299 19.92 0.67 4.43
CA LYS A 299 18.82 -0.04 3.78
C LYS A 299 17.76 0.95 3.34
N ARG A 300 17.25 0.79 2.12
CA ARG A 300 16.10 1.54 1.62
C ARG A 300 15.17 0.63 0.84
N VAL A 301 13.88 0.97 0.82
CA VAL A 301 12.92 0.39 -0.11
C VAL A 301 13.33 0.82 -1.51
N LEU A 302 13.54 -0.16 -2.39
CA LEU A 302 13.88 0.05 -3.80
C LEU A 302 12.91 -0.72 -4.70
N PRO A 303 12.60 -0.17 -5.88
CA PRO A 303 11.90 -0.91 -6.92
C PRO A 303 12.80 -2.02 -7.48
N CYS A 304 12.19 -3.15 -7.76
CA CYS A 304 12.88 -4.35 -8.20
C CYS A 304 12.16 -5.01 -9.38
N VAL A 305 12.94 -5.61 -10.27
CA VAL A 305 12.46 -6.53 -11.31
C VAL A 305 12.84 -7.96 -10.94
N LEU A 306 11.88 -8.85 -10.99
CA LEU A 306 12.06 -10.29 -10.95
C LEU A 306 12.21 -10.84 -12.37
N TYR A 307 13.05 -11.84 -12.54
CA TYR A 307 13.30 -12.49 -13.83
C TYR A 307 13.62 -13.98 -13.65
N ALA A 308 13.43 -14.77 -14.70
CA ALA A 308 13.70 -16.20 -14.67
C ALA A 308 15.21 -16.47 -14.48
N PRO A 309 15.62 -17.56 -13.81
CA PRO A 309 17.04 -17.90 -13.63
C PRO A 309 17.85 -17.97 -14.92
N GLU A 310 17.22 -18.37 -16.03
CA GLU A 310 17.81 -18.54 -17.36
C GLU A 310 17.86 -17.23 -18.17
N GLN A 311 17.10 -16.20 -17.76
CA GLN A 311 17.08 -14.90 -18.43
C GLN A 311 18.32 -14.07 -18.05
N ALA A 312 18.80 -13.28 -19.01
CA ALA A 312 19.83 -12.28 -18.76
C ALA A 312 19.31 -11.21 -17.78
N MET A 313 20.21 -10.69 -16.94
CA MET A 313 19.88 -9.66 -15.96
C MET A 313 19.25 -8.42 -16.65
N PRO A 314 18.04 -7.97 -16.25
CA PRO A 314 17.35 -6.85 -16.90
C PRO A 314 18.17 -5.56 -16.88
N ALA A 315 18.25 -4.87 -18.02
CA ALA A 315 18.92 -3.56 -18.11
C ALA A 315 18.09 -2.44 -17.45
N GLU A 316 16.76 -2.54 -17.52
CA GLU A 316 15.81 -1.47 -17.18
C GLU A 316 14.71 -1.96 -16.23
N LEU A 317 14.05 -1.00 -15.57
CA LEU A 317 12.90 -1.23 -14.70
C LEU A 317 11.62 -1.18 -15.53
N ALA A 318 11.20 -2.32 -16.08
CA ALA A 318 10.04 -2.45 -16.95
C ALA A 318 9.03 -3.47 -16.41
N TYR A 319 7.74 -3.18 -16.61
CA TYR A 319 6.65 -4.07 -16.20
C TYR A 319 6.26 -5.07 -17.30
N HIS A 320 6.19 -6.33 -16.91
CA HIS A 320 5.65 -7.45 -17.66
C HIS A 320 4.64 -8.18 -16.75
N PRO A 321 3.42 -8.49 -17.25
CA PRO A 321 2.42 -9.18 -16.44
C PRO A 321 2.83 -10.56 -15.92
N GLY A 322 3.81 -11.24 -16.51
CA GLY A 322 4.24 -12.54 -16.01
C GLY A 322 5.71 -12.82 -16.23
N ILE A 323 6.21 -13.79 -15.47
CA ILE A 323 7.54 -14.37 -15.62
C ILE A 323 7.34 -15.79 -16.14
N GLU A 324 7.77 -16.02 -17.39
CA GLU A 324 7.81 -17.36 -17.96
C GLU A 324 8.95 -18.14 -17.32
N LEU A 325 8.61 -19.22 -16.60
CA LEU A 325 9.57 -20.13 -15.99
C LEU A 325 9.52 -21.47 -16.72
N ALA A 326 10.68 -22.03 -17.06
CA ALA A 326 10.77 -23.27 -17.83
C ALA A 326 10.11 -24.50 -17.16
N SER A 327 9.86 -24.45 -15.84
CA SER A 327 9.22 -25.51 -15.07
C SER A 327 7.70 -25.38 -14.91
N GLU A 328 7.09 -24.27 -15.32
CA GLU A 328 5.68 -23.99 -15.02
C GLU A 328 4.81 -23.88 -16.29
N PRO A 329 3.59 -24.47 -16.31
CA PRO A 329 2.67 -24.38 -17.44
C PRO A 329 1.94 -23.03 -17.55
N ARG A 330 2.16 -22.10 -16.61
CA ARG A 330 1.61 -20.74 -16.62
C ARG A 330 2.65 -19.73 -16.08
N PRO A 331 2.65 -18.47 -16.55
CA PRO A 331 3.55 -17.45 -16.02
C PRO A 331 3.33 -17.25 -14.51
N ALA A 332 4.42 -17.13 -13.77
CA ALA A 332 4.37 -16.81 -12.35
C ALA A 332 4.39 -15.28 -12.15
N GLY A 333 3.69 -14.81 -11.13
CA GLY A 333 3.55 -13.40 -10.78
C GLY A 333 4.01 -13.11 -9.35
N ALA A 334 4.69 -11.98 -9.18
CA ALA A 334 5.27 -11.47 -7.94
C ALA A 334 4.22 -11.23 -6.83
N GLU A 335 2.95 -11.12 -7.18
CA GLU A 335 1.81 -11.06 -6.26
C GLU A 335 1.61 -12.35 -5.44
N ASN A 336 2.13 -13.48 -5.92
CA ASN A 336 2.07 -14.76 -5.21
C ASN A 336 3.24 -14.94 -4.21
N LEU A 337 4.29 -14.11 -4.29
CA LEU A 337 5.44 -14.24 -3.41
C LEU A 337 5.16 -13.70 -2.00
N PRO A 338 5.36 -14.49 -0.92
CA PRO A 338 5.13 -14.02 0.43
C PRO A 338 6.09 -12.89 0.84
N SER A 339 5.57 -11.95 1.63
CA SER A 339 6.36 -10.83 2.15
C SER A 339 7.47 -11.31 3.10
N GLY A 340 8.59 -10.59 3.12
CA GLY A 340 9.69 -10.83 4.05
C GLY A 340 10.72 -11.89 3.63
N LEU A 341 10.54 -12.55 2.47
CA LEU A 341 11.52 -13.47 1.88
C LEU A 341 12.90 -12.80 1.78
N SER A 342 13.95 -13.53 2.18
CA SER A 342 15.32 -13.00 2.17
C SER A 342 15.90 -13.04 0.75
N ILE A 343 16.49 -11.92 0.34
CA ILE A 343 17.26 -11.80 -0.89
C ILE A 343 18.70 -12.26 -0.61
N GLY A 344 19.17 -13.25 -1.35
CA GLY A 344 20.55 -13.76 -1.31
C GLY A 344 21.36 -13.36 -2.56
N ARG A 345 22.67 -13.53 -2.51
CA ARG A 345 23.54 -13.47 -3.71
C ARG A 345 23.60 -14.84 -4.37
N VAL A 346 23.51 -14.89 -5.69
CA VAL A 346 23.68 -16.13 -6.46
C VAL A 346 25.11 -16.65 -6.24
N GLY A 347 25.25 -17.97 -6.03
CA GLY A 347 26.54 -18.65 -5.85
C GLY A 347 27.35 -18.29 -4.59
N LYS A 348 26.90 -17.35 -3.75
CA LYS A 348 27.67 -16.81 -2.61
C LYS A 348 26.91 -16.95 -1.29
N LYS A 349 27.44 -17.74 -0.34
CA LYS A 349 26.97 -17.72 1.05
C LYS A 349 27.41 -16.41 1.71
N GLY A 350 26.50 -15.75 2.43
CA GLY A 350 26.80 -14.48 3.08
C GLY A 350 25.59 -13.83 3.74
N ARG A 351 25.76 -12.55 4.10
CA ARG A 351 24.69 -11.73 4.67
C ARG A 351 23.56 -11.52 3.64
N SER A 352 22.32 -11.63 4.11
CA SER A 352 21.13 -11.24 3.34
C SER A 352 21.29 -9.83 2.75
N ALA A 353 21.09 -9.73 1.44
CA ALA A 353 21.18 -8.51 0.63
C ALA A 353 19.97 -7.60 0.83
N GLY A 354 18.83 -8.16 1.22
CA GLY A 354 17.58 -7.43 1.43
C GLY A 354 16.43 -8.36 1.78
N LYS A 355 15.22 -7.80 1.84
CA LYS A 355 13.98 -8.55 1.99
C LYS A 355 12.95 -8.11 0.96
N TRP A 356 12.29 -9.08 0.32
CA TRP A 356 11.10 -8.83 -0.48
C TRP A 356 9.97 -8.24 0.36
N LEU A 357 9.15 -7.36 -0.21
CA LEU A 357 7.99 -6.76 0.47
C LEU A 357 6.68 -7.17 -0.22
N LYS A 358 6.47 -6.69 -1.45
CA LYS A 358 5.27 -6.93 -2.26
C LYS A 358 5.57 -6.67 -3.73
N GLY A 359 4.85 -7.30 -4.64
CA GLY A 359 4.92 -7.01 -6.07
C GLY A 359 3.67 -7.46 -6.82
N VAL A 360 3.72 -7.30 -8.15
CA VAL A 360 2.73 -7.75 -9.12
C VAL A 360 3.42 -7.97 -10.47
N GLY A 361 3.02 -9.00 -11.22
CA GLY A 361 3.68 -9.42 -12.46
C GLY A 361 5.16 -9.69 -12.23
N ASN A 362 6.05 -8.98 -12.91
CA ASN A 362 7.51 -9.07 -12.69
C ASN A 362 8.10 -7.96 -11.79
N VAL A 363 7.34 -6.98 -11.30
CA VAL A 363 7.88 -5.85 -10.50
C VAL A 363 7.39 -5.83 -9.07
N GLY A 364 8.13 -5.16 -8.20
CA GLY A 364 7.70 -4.89 -6.83
C GLY A 364 8.71 -4.08 -6.05
N LEU A 365 8.55 -4.08 -4.74
CA LEU A 365 9.39 -3.39 -3.79
C LEU A 365 10.14 -4.38 -2.88
N ALA A 366 11.39 -4.04 -2.58
CA ALA A 366 12.20 -4.75 -1.60
C ALA A 366 12.98 -3.78 -0.71
N LEU A 367 13.17 -4.17 0.56
CA LEU A 367 14.07 -3.48 1.48
C LEU A 367 15.51 -3.94 1.19
N CYS A 368 16.20 -3.20 0.32
CA CYS A 368 17.52 -3.53 -0.19
C CYS A 368 18.63 -2.86 0.63
N ARG A 369 19.77 -3.55 0.76
CA ARG A 369 21.03 -2.94 1.21
C ARG A 369 21.69 -2.19 0.06
N LEU A 370 21.86 -0.90 0.23
CA LEU A 370 22.46 -0.02 -0.77
C LEU A 370 23.88 -0.47 -1.08
N GLU A 371 24.68 -0.77 -0.05
CA GLU A 371 26.09 -1.15 -0.17
C GLU A 371 26.32 -2.52 -0.85
N ILE A 372 25.28 -3.34 -0.99
CA ILE A 372 25.34 -4.70 -1.54
C ILE A 372 24.70 -4.80 -2.92
N MET A 373 23.54 -4.18 -3.12
CA MET A 373 22.70 -4.34 -4.33
C MET A 373 22.82 -3.18 -5.32
N THR A 374 23.53 -2.10 -4.97
CA THR A 374 23.56 -0.87 -5.77
C THR A 374 24.93 -0.20 -5.74
N ASP A 375 25.16 0.67 -6.72
CA ASP A 375 26.30 1.58 -6.83
C ASP A 375 26.24 2.79 -5.87
N VAL A 376 25.21 2.89 -5.02
CA VAL A 376 25.05 4.01 -4.08
C VAL A 376 26.14 3.99 -3.02
N VAL A 377 27.02 4.98 -3.08
CA VAL A 377 28.05 5.23 -2.07
C VAL A 377 27.40 5.90 -0.86
N LEU A 378 27.65 5.34 0.33
CA LEU A 378 27.07 5.84 1.57
C LEU A 378 27.91 6.99 2.16
N PRO A 379 27.30 7.96 2.85
CA PRO A 379 28.04 9.08 3.46
C PRO A 379 29.17 8.61 4.39
N GLY A 380 30.38 9.10 4.16
CA GLY A 380 31.57 8.74 4.93
C GLY A 380 32.26 7.43 4.50
N GLU A 381 31.76 6.75 3.47
CA GLU A 381 32.38 5.56 2.90
C GLU A 381 32.98 5.86 1.53
N THR A 382 34.10 5.21 1.19
CA THR A 382 34.55 5.11 -0.21
C THR A 382 33.62 4.18 -1.00
N ALA A 383 33.74 4.17 -2.34
CA ALA A 383 32.93 3.30 -3.20
C ALA A 383 32.89 1.86 -2.66
N SER A 384 31.68 1.31 -2.52
CA SER A 384 31.45 0.08 -1.78
C SER A 384 32.24 -1.08 -2.38
N ALA A 385 33.30 -1.50 -1.68
CA ALA A 385 34.08 -2.70 -2.03
C ALA A 385 33.24 -3.99 -1.98
N THR A 386 31.99 -3.94 -1.49
CA THR A 386 31.06 -5.05 -1.54
C THR A 386 30.12 -5.03 -2.75
N TYR A 387 29.94 -3.93 -3.48
CA TYR A 387 29.10 -3.93 -4.69
C TYR A 387 29.90 -4.39 -5.92
N ASN A 388 29.25 -5.17 -6.77
CA ASN A 388 29.74 -5.56 -8.09
C ASN A 388 28.54 -5.52 -9.05
N PRO A 389 28.61 -4.83 -10.21
CA PRO A 389 27.52 -4.83 -11.18
C PRO A 389 27.17 -6.23 -11.71
N GLU A 390 28.10 -7.18 -11.69
CA GLU A 390 27.89 -8.58 -12.11
C GLU A 390 27.30 -9.48 -11.01
N ASP A 391 27.04 -8.97 -9.79
CA ASP A 391 26.41 -9.76 -8.73
C ASP A 391 24.90 -9.92 -8.99
N GLU A 392 24.48 -11.13 -9.37
CA GLU A 392 23.07 -11.51 -9.41
C GLU A 392 22.53 -11.83 -8.00
N PHE A 393 21.24 -11.54 -7.78
CA PHE A 393 20.53 -11.84 -6.55
C PHE A 393 19.35 -12.77 -6.78
N VAL A 394 18.99 -13.53 -5.76
CA VAL A 394 17.94 -14.56 -5.80
C VAL A 394 16.98 -14.42 -4.61
N ILE A 395 15.69 -14.58 -4.90
CA ILE A 395 14.63 -14.88 -3.93
C ILE A 395 14.25 -16.35 -4.13
N GLN A 396 14.13 -17.08 -3.03
CA GLN A 396 13.77 -18.49 -3.05
C GLN A 396 12.74 -18.75 -1.97
N GLU A 397 11.59 -19.26 -2.38
CA GLU A 397 10.56 -19.72 -1.45
C GLU A 397 11.03 -21.01 -0.75
N ARG A 398 10.63 -21.18 0.51
CA ARG A 398 10.80 -22.44 1.25
C ARG A 398 9.42 -22.91 1.66
N LEU A 399 9.02 -24.06 1.13
CA LEU A 399 7.74 -24.68 1.43
C LEU A 399 7.85 -25.49 2.72
N ASP A 400 8.92 -26.29 2.83
CA ASP A 400 9.29 -27.08 4.01
C ASP A 400 10.81 -27.07 4.22
N ALA A 401 11.29 -27.68 5.30
CA ALA A 401 12.72 -27.75 5.65
C ALA A 401 13.61 -28.31 4.51
N ASP A 402 13.09 -29.29 3.76
CA ASP A 402 13.79 -29.97 2.66
C ASP A 402 13.19 -29.67 1.27
N GLN A 403 12.11 -28.87 1.18
CA GLN A 403 11.47 -28.52 -0.10
C GLN A 403 11.73 -27.06 -0.48
N VAL A 404 12.55 -26.90 -1.53
CA VAL A 404 12.78 -25.65 -2.23
C VAL A 404 11.58 -25.33 -3.09
N GLY A 405 10.92 -24.19 -2.81
CA GLY A 405 9.86 -23.65 -3.66
C GLY A 405 10.43 -22.88 -4.85
N GLN A 406 9.59 -22.07 -5.47
CA GLN A 406 9.95 -21.32 -6.67
C GLN A 406 11.11 -20.34 -6.41
N ALA A 407 12.02 -20.23 -7.38
CA ALA A 407 13.20 -19.37 -7.29
C ALA A 407 13.20 -18.35 -8.44
N PHE A 408 13.34 -17.08 -8.08
CA PHE A 408 13.42 -15.96 -9.01
C PHE A 408 14.75 -15.24 -8.82
N LYS A 409 15.38 -14.82 -9.93
CA LYS A 409 16.40 -13.79 -9.82
C LYS A 409 15.73 -12.43 -9.63
N ILE A 410 16.42 -11.52 -8.95
CA ILE A 410 15.94 -10.17 -8.65
C ILE A 410 17.04 -9.14 -8.92
N LYS A 411 16.66 -8.00 -9.52
CA LYS A 411 17.51 -6.82 -9.64
C LYS A 411 16.82 -5.62 -9.01
N ALA A 412 17.54 -4.91 -8.14
CA ALA A 412 17.09 -3.64 -7.59
C ALA A 412 17.54 -2.47 -8.47
N PHE A 413 16.71 -1.44 -8.55
CA PHE A 413 16.99 -0.20 -9.26
C PHE A 413 16.92 0.98 -8.28
N VAL A 414 17.70 2.04 -8.51
CA VAL A 414 17.68 3.24 -7.65
C VAL A 414 17.09 4.40 -8.44
N PRO A 415 15.85 4.84 -8.12
CA PRO A 415 15.20 5.95 -8.80
C PRO A 415 16.01 7.24 -8.76
N LEU A 416 15.92 8.05 -9.82
CA LEU A 416 16.64 9.32 -9.92
C LEU A 416 16.28 10.28 -8.77
N TRP A 417 15.00 10.36 -8.39
CA TRP A 417 14.55 11.18 -7.26
C TRP A 417 15.20 10.77 -5.94
N LEU A 418 15.43 9.46 -5.73
CA LEU A 418 16.07 8.95 -4.52
C LEU A 418 17.58 9.23 -4.54
N ARG A 419 18.25 9.09 -5.69
CA ARG A 419 19.67 9.49 -5.85
C ARG A 419 19.86 10.98 -5.55
N GLN A 420 18.98 11.82 -6.07
CA GLN A 420 18.98 13.27 -5.81
C GLN A 420 18.77 13.56 -4.31
N GLY A 421 17.77 12.96 -3.68
CA GLY A 421 17.49 13.14 -2.25
C GLY A 421 18.62 12.66 -1.32
N LEU A 422 19.34 11.61 -1.70
CA LEU A 422 20.53 11.14 -0.97
C LEU A 422 21.69 12.13 -1.08
N ASN A 423 21.98 12.61 -2.30
CA ASN A 423 23.06 13.55 -2.58
C ASN A 423 22.78 14.96 -2.02
N GLN A 424 21.52 15.33 -1.79
CA GLN A 424 21.11 16.60 -1.20
C GLN A 424 21.21 16.64 0.34
N THR A 425 21.88 15.69 0.98
CA THR A 425 22.21 15.82 2.40
C THR A 425 23.24 16.95 2.55
N PRO A 426 22.90 18.08 3.20
CA PRO A 426 23.83 19.21 3.26
C PRO A 426 25.07 18.82 4.07
N HIS A 427 26.24 19.18 3.54
CA HIS A 427 27.43 19.34 4.38
C HIS A 427 27.13 20.41 5.44
N PRO A 428 27.68 20.24 6.67
CA PRO A 428 27.27 21.00 7.86
C PRO A 428 27.52 22.51 7.77
#